data_AF-A0A7W0Y5L8-F1
#
_entry.id   AF-A0A7W0Y5L8-F1
#
_cell.length_a   1.000
_cell.length_b   1.000
_cell.length_c   1.000
_cell.angle_alpha   90.00
_cell.angle_beta   90.00
_cell.angle_gamma   90.00
#
_symmetry.space_group_name_H-M   'P 1'
#
loop_
_entity.id
_entity.type
_entity.pdbx_description
1 polymer ?
#
loop_
_entity_poly.entity_id
_entity_poly.type
_entity_poly.pdbx_seq_one_letter_code
_entity_poly.pdbx_strand_id
1 'polypeptide(L)'
;MLSGVVSFGGAAIYVMTMSVRTIVMMVGSLRERVSGSRLPDVMNNGFTTRGSMSMSRTGRFILRAEIQSSTGSVISYGIDLTPSSIFVVTDWSAPVGTLVSLRLSFPRVLEPTEVIATIESIRTPGAPGEFAGLHLSFGDECAPIRALLDDLRGPSPEALTQSPYRVLLVEDSGLIHDVFAHGLTKFFPQPSAFTVDHAESAEAAWNLLARNLYDLVIVDYFLPVEDGASLITRLRHDARLSQLPVVAISMGGRSAREATISAGADLFVDKPLVFRDVFSTLRMLWERRPIVDKKSILVLDDSPLALEITRVALESAGFEVAIAETLTAFEQQVASFDPDLILVDVQMPEAFGDDVAATLRARKGVRVPIILLSSIDETELALRAKEARAAGYIWKGAGTTELVRRCKELLGPIA
;
A
#
# COMPACT_ATOMS: atom_id res chain seq x y z
N MET A 1 32.29 9.06 27.85
CA MET A 1 32.18 8.16 29.01
C MET A 1 31.60 8.97 30.15
N LEU A 2 30.33 8.78 30.45
CA LEU A 2 29.72 9.09 31.74
C LEU A 2 28.70 7.98 31.94
N SER A 3 29.03 7.05 32.83
CA SER A 3 28.18 5.93 33.25
C SER A 3 27.49 6.32 34.55
N GLY A 4 26.17 6.36 34.57
CA GLY A 4 25.36 6.44 35.79
C GLY A 4 24.56 5.16 35.93
N VAL A 5 24.80 4.41 37.01
CA VAL A 5 24.00 3.25 37.41
C VAL A 5 22.88 3.75 38.33
N VAL A 6 21.62 3.48 37.99
CA VAL A 6 20.52 3.53 38.96
C VAL A 6 19.93 2.12 39.03
N SER A 7 20.00 1.52 40.22
CA SER A 7 19.48 0.18 40.52
C SER A 7 18.19 0.31 41.31
N PHE A 8 17.12 -0.33 40.84
CA PHE A 8 16.00 -0.75 41.66
C PHE A 8 15.54 -2.13 41.19
N GLY A 9 15.62 -3.13 42.09
CA GLY A 9 14.89 -4.38 41.96
C GLY A 9 15.33 -5.37 40.88
N GLY A 10 16.54 -5.94 41.00
CA GLY A 10 16.75 -7.36 40.66
C GLY A 10 16.73 -7.81 39.19
N ALA A 11 16.77 -6.91 38.19
CA ALA A 11 17.01 -7.30 36.79
C ALA A 11 17.98 -6.33 36.10
N ALA A 12 19.13 -6.83 35.64
CA ALA A 12 20.10 -6.04 34.88
C ALA A 12 19.68 -5.97 33.41
N ILE A 13 19.12 -4.83 32.99
CA ILE A 13 18.87 -4.54 31.57
C ILE A 13 20.10 -3.80 31.04
N TYR A 14 20.85 -4.44 30.13
CA TYR A 14 21.90 -3.76 29.36
C TYR A 14 21.26 -2.91 28.27
N VAL A 15 21.02 -1.63 28.55
CA VAL A 15 20.70 -0.65 27.51
C VAL A 15 22.00 -0.26 26.83
N MET A 16 22.28 -0.87 25.68
CA MET A 16 23.45 -0.53 24.87
C MET A 16 23.14 0.74 24.05
N THR A 17 23.19 1.91 24.69
CA THR A 17 23.14 3.19 23.97
C THR A 17 24.41 3.33 23.12
N MET A 18 24.30 3.25 21.79
CA MET A 18 25.41 3.62 20.91
C MET A 18 25.69 5.12 21.07
N SER A 19 26.91 5.45 21.48
CA SER A 19 27.41 6.82 21.54
C SER A 19 27.43 7.45 20.15
N VAL A 20 27.03 8.72 20.04
CA VAL A 20 27.16 9.58 18.85
C VAL A 20 28.58 9.53 18.24
N ARG A 21 29.59 9.25 19.07
CA ARG A 21 30.98 9.08 18.64
C ARG A 21 31.20 7.86 17.73
N THR A 22 30.35 6.82 17.83
CA THR A 22 30.42 5.61 16.99
C THR A 22 29.76 5.84 15.62
N ILE A 23 28.67 6.62 15.56
CA ILE A 23 28.05 7.06 14.30
C ILE A 23 29.00 7.99 13.54
N VAL A 24 29.69 8.90 14.24
CA VAL A 24 30.70 9.79 13.63
C VAL A 24 31.94 9.02 13.17
N MET A 25 32.35 7.93 13.83
CA MET A 25 33.45 7.08 13.32
C MET A 25 33.06 6.31 12.06
N MET A 26 31.79 5.90 11.90
CA MET A 26 31.29 5.24 10.69
C MET A 26 31.24 6.19 9.48
N VAL A 27 30.92 7.46 9.70
CA VAL A 27 30.96 8.52 8.67
C VAL A 27 32.39 9.04 8.43
N GLY A 28 33.24 9.04 9.46
CA GLY A 28 34.65 9.46 9.38
C GLY A 28 35.56 8.48 8.62
N SER A 29 35.30 7.17 8.74
CA SER A 29 36.00 6.12 7.98
C SER A 29 35.75 6.18 6.47
N LEU A 30 34.72 6.90 6.00
CA LEU A 30 34.50 7.17 4.58
C LEU A 30 35.29 8.40 4.08
N ARG A 31 35.78 9.27 4.97
CA ARG A 31 36.48 10.51 4.62
C ARG A 31 38.01 10.41 4.64
N GLU A 32 38.58 9.48 5.41
CA GLU A 32 40.05 9.28 5.46
C GLU A 32 40.61 8.26 4.44
N ARG A 33 39.75 7.57 3.68
CA ARG A 33 40.19 6.68 2.57
C ARG A 33 40.37 7.38 1.21
N VAL A 34 40.31 8.72 1.16
CA VAL A 34 40.43 9.51 -0.10
C VAL A 34 41.66 10.42 -0.15
N SER A 35 42.63 10.31 0.77
CA SER A 35 43.88 11.07 0.65
C SER A 35 45.13 10.20 0.76
N GLY A 36 45.65 9.77 -0.38
CA GLY A 36 47.05 9.35 -0.51
C GLY A 36 47.26 8.04 -1.27
N SER A 37 47.89 8.16 -2.44
CA SER A 37 48.63 7.15 -3.22
C SER A 37 47.86 6.15 -4.11
N ARG A 38 47.80 6.53 -5.39
CA ARG A 38 47.85 5.77 -6.66
C ARG A 38 47.34 4.31 -6.65
N LEU A 39 46.14 4.13 -7.22
CA LEU A 39 45.67 2.88 -7.84
C LEU A 39 45.84 2.97 -9.37
N PRO A 40 46.17 1.86 -10.06
CA PRO A 40 46.32 1.82 -11.52
C PRO A 40 44.97 1.84 -12.26
N ASP A 41 45.02 2.32 -13.50
CA ASP A 41 43.92 2.50 -14.46
C ASP A 41 42.91 1.33 -14.51
N VAL A 42 41.70 1.59 -14.02
CA VAL A 42 40.46 0.92 -14.47
C VAL A 42 39.33 1.96 -14.50
N MET A 43 39.53 3.02 -15.29
CA MET A 43 38.44 3.90 -15.74
C MET A 43 38.56 4.10 -17.24
N ASN A 44 38.04 3.15 -18.02
CA ASN A 44 37.45 3.48 -19.31
C ASN A 44 36.51 2.34 -19.76
N ASN A 45 35.22 2.49 -19.44
CA ASN A 45 34.13 2.25 -20.40
C ASN A 45 32.78 2.61 -19.77
N GLY A 46 32.22 3.73 -20.21
CA GLY A 46 30.78 3.82 -20.47
C GLY A 46 29.89 4.62 -19.52
N PHE A 47 30.26 5.85 -19.14
CA PHE A 47 29.24 6.89 -18.93
C PHE A 47 29.05 7.65 -20.25
N THR A 48 28.17 7.13 -21.11
CA THR A 48 27.65 7.86 -22.26
C THR A 48 26.26 8.40 -21.93
N THR A 49 26.14 9.71 -21.97
CA THR A 49 24.88 10.46 -21.97
C THR A 49 24.09 10.18 -23.24
N ARG A 50 23.13 9.25 -23.15
CA ARG A 50 21.84 9.15 -23.88
C ARG A 50 21.39 7.69 -23.81
N GLY A 51 20.46 7.41 -22.91
CA GLY A 51 19.80 6.12 -22.78
C GLY A 51 18.80 6.22 -21.66
N SER A 52 17.51 6.16 -21.99
CA SER A 52 16.46 5.90 -21.01
C SER A 52 16.90 4.71 -20.14
N MET A 53 17.07 4.92 -18.84
CA MET A 53 17.26 3.82 -17.89
C MET A 53 15.99 2.98 -17.89
N SER A 54 15.98 1.96 -18.74
CA SER A 54 15.15 0.77 -18.54
C SER A 54 15.69 0.11 -17.27
N MET A 55 15.06 0.40 -16.14
CA MET A 55 15.26 -0.37 -14.92
C MET A 55 14.81 -1.80 -15.21
N SER A 56 15.74 -2.75 -15.22
CA SER A 56 15.39 -4.17 -15.32
C SER A 56 14.43 -4.53 -14.19
N ARG A 57 13.29 -5.15 -14.52
CA ARG A 57 12.25 -5.66 -13.58
C ARG A 57 12.73 -6.76 -12.61
N THR A 58 14.02 -7.00 -12.54
CA THR A 58 14.70 -7.95 -11.64
C THR A 58 14.86 -7.37 -10.22
N GLY A 59 13.76 -6.87 -9.65
CA GLY A 59 13.74 -6.44 -8.25
C GLY A 59 13.85 -7.65 -7.31
N ARG A 60 14.58 -7.50 -6.21
CA ARG A 60 14.49 -8.42 -5.07
C ARG A 60 13.26 -7.99 -4.27
N PHE A 61 12.31 -8.90 -4.05
CA PHE A 61 11.07 -8.63 -3.32
C PHE A 61 11.10 -9.34 -1.98
N ILE A 62 10.40 -8.78 -1.01
CA ILE A 62 10.18 -9.41 0.29
C ILE A 62 8.83 -10.13 0.22
N LEU A 63 8.84 -11.43 0.51
CA LEU A 63 7.64 -12.27 0.57
C LEU A 63 7.53 -12.87 1.96
N ARG A 64 6.32 -13.02 2.48
CA ARG A 64 6.06 -13.86 3.65
C ARG A 64 6.41 -15.30 3.29
N ALA A 65 7.21 -15.95 4.13
CA ALA A 65 7.63 -17.32 3.97
C ALA A 65 7.21 -18.12 5.21
N GLU A 66 6.33 -19.11 5.01
CA GLU A 66 5.97 -20.07 6.04
C GLU A 66 6.68 -21.39 5.71
N ILE A 67 7.57 -21.84 6.59
CA ILE A 67 8.26 -23.12 6.45
C ILE A 67 7.59 -24.10 7.40
N GLN A 68 7.23 -25.28 6.89
CA GLN A 68 6.72 -26.39 7.68
C GLN A 68 7.56 -27.65 7.44
N SER A 69 7.96 -28.28 8.55
CA SER A 69 8.78 -29.48 8.64
C SER A 69 8.14 -30.46 9.64
N SER A 70 8.59 -31.71 9.65
CA SER A 70 8.27 -32.66 10.72
C SER A 70 8.74 -32.20 12.11
N THR A 71 9.75 -31.32 12.16
CA THR A 71 10.36 -30.81 13.39
C THR A 71 9.75 -29.50 13.89
N GLY A 72 8.82 -28.90 13.15
CA GLY A 72 8.16 -27.65 13.52
C GLY A 72 7.84 -26.76 12.33
N SER A 73 7.35 -25.56 12.62
CA SER A 73 7.09 -24.53 11.63
C SER A 73 7.68 -23.18 12.04
N VAL A 74 7.97 -22.34 11.06
CA VAL A 74 8.41 -20.96 11.26
C VAL A 74 7.76 -20.04 10.24
N ILE A 75 7.31 -18.87 10.70
CA ILE A 75 6.83 -17.80 9.85
C ILE A 75 7.91 -16.73 9.82
N SER A 76 8.37 -16.41 8.62
CA SER A 76 9.36 -15.37 8.39
C SER A 76 9.16 -14.72 7.02
N TYR A 77 10.24 -14.24 6.40
CA TYR A 77 10.23 -13.67 5.08
C TYR A 77 11.37 -14.21 4.21
N GLY A 78 11.06 -14.36 2.93
CA GLY A 78 11.98 -14.73 1.88
C GLY A 78 12.43 -13.52 1.07
N ILE A 79 13.68 -13.57 0.63
CA ILE A 79 14.30 -12.64 -0.31
C ILE A 79 15.04 -13.43 -1.38
N ASP A 80 15.50 -12.75 -2.42
CA ASP A 80 16.33 -13.34 -3.48
C ASP A 80 15.66 -14.53 -4.19
N LEU A 81 14.34 -14.47 -4.39
CA LEU A 81 13.61 -15.50 -5.13
C LEU A 81 14.09 -15.57 -6.59
N THR A 82 14.49 -16.77 -6.99
CA THR A 82 14.90 -17.16 -8.34
C THR A 82 14.05 -18.35 -8.81
N PRO A 83 14.13 -18.75 -10.10
CA PRO A 83 13.38 -19.91 -10.57
C PRO A 83 13.67 -21.23 -9.84
N SER A 84 14.83 -21.33 -9.16
CA SER A 84 15.29 -22.56 -8.52
C SER A 84 15.64 -22.41 -7.04
N SER A 85 15.61 -21.20 -6.47
CA SER A 85 15.96 -21.01 -5.06
C SER A 85 15.39 -19.73 -4.44
N ILE A 86 15.39 -19.68 -3.12
CA ILE A 86 15.07 -18.50 -2.31
C ILE A 86 15.94 -18.51 -1.04
N PHE A 87 16.25 -17.33 -0.52
CA PHE A 87 16.84 -17.19 0.81
C PHE A 87 15.78 -16.78 1.82
N VAL A 88 15.53 -17.60 2.84
CA VAL A 88 14.60 -17.26 3.93
C VAL A 88 15.39 -16.79 5.14
N VAL A 89 15.15 -15.55 5.58
CA VAL A 89 15.77 -14.99 6.77
C VAL A 89 15.14 -15.63 7.99
N THR A 90 15.89 -16.36 8.82
CA THR A 90 15.35 -17.00 10.03
C THR A 90 16.48 -17.53 10.93
N ASP A 91 16.22 -17.62 12.22
CA ASP A 91 17.04 -18.33 13.20
C ASP A 91 16.64 -19.81 13.36
N TRP A 92 15.49 -20.21 12.82
CA TRP A 92 15.07 -21.60 12.75
C TRP A 92 15.95 -22.37 11.77
N SER A 93 16.34 -23.58 12.14
CA SER A 93 17.19 -24.43 11.29
C SER A 93 16.81 -25.90 11.40
N ALA A 94 17.11 -26.63 10.33
CA ALA A 94 17.05 -28.08 10.23
C ALA A 94 18.25 -28.57 9.38
N PRO A 95 18.62 -29.86 9.45
CA PRO A 95 19.78 -30.37 8.71
C PRO A 95 19.70 -30.09 7.21
N VAL A 96 20.85 -29.80 6.59
CA VAL A 96 20.97 -29.72 5.12
C VAL A 96 20.49 -31.02 4.47
N GLY A 97 19.75 -30.90 3.36
CA GLY A 97 19.08 -32.00 2.68
C GLY A 97 17.67 -32.28 3.19
N THR A 98 17.20 -31.61 4.25
CA THR A 98 15.83 -31.74 4.74
C THR A 98 14.85 -31.14 3.74
N LEU A 99 13.80 -31.90 3.42
CA LEU A 99 12.65 -31.42 2.65
C LEU A 99 11.69 -30.65 3.57
N VAL A 100 11.24 -29.50 3.11
CA VAL A 100 10.27 -28.64 3.81
C VAL A 100 9.13 -28.25 2.87
N SER A 101 7.91 -28.10 3.41
CA SER A 101 6.88 -27.33 2.71
C SER A 101 7.16 -25.85 2.92
N LEU A 102 7.21 -25.10 1.83
CA LEU A 102 7.40 -23.67 1.81
C LEU A 102 6.16 -23.02 1.19
N ARG A 103 5.50 -22.16 1.95
CA ARG A 103 4.41 -21.33 1.46
C ARG A 103 4.87 -19.88 1.36
N LEU A 104 4.87 -19.34 0.14
CA LEU A 104 5.21 -17.96 -0.18
C LEU A 104 3.94 -17.15 -0.40
N SER A 105 3.87 -15.96 0.18
CA SER A 105 2.72 -15.06 -0.01
C SER A 105 3.06 -13.61 0.28
N PHE A 106 2.17 -12.72 -0.10
CA PHE A 106 2.00 -11.43 0.55
C PHE A 106 0.52 -11.35 0.91
N PRO A 107 0.13 -11.60 2.17
CA PRO A 107 -1.28 -11.79 2.51
C PRO A 107 -2.15 -10.65 1.96
N ARG A 108 -3.27 -11.01 1.34
CA ARG A 108 -4.26 -10.09 0.75
C ARG A 108 -3.81 -9.40 -0.55
N VAL A 109 -2.60 -9.67 -1.03
CA VAL A 109 -2.07 -9.07 -2.28
C VAL A 109 -1.62 -10.14 -3.28
N LEU A 110 -1.02 -11.23 -2.81
CA LEU A 110 -0.61 -12.36 -3.64
C LEU A 110 -1.27 -13.64 -3.15
N GLU A 111 -1.76 -14.44 -4.09
CA GLU A 111 -2.24 -15.79 -3.80
C GLU A 111 -1.09 -16.64 -3.23
N PRO A 112 -1.31 -17.35 -2.12
CA PRO A 112 -0.26 -18.15 -1.52
C PRO A 112 0.21 -19.27 -2.45
N THR A 113 1.51 -19.30 -2.72
CA THR A 113 2.18 -20.31 -3.54
C THR A 113 2.87 -21.33 -2.63
N GLU A 114 2.45 -22.59 -2.68
CA GLU A 114 3.05 -23.67 -1.89
C GLU A 114 3.94 -24.56 -2.75
N VAL A 115 5.15 -24.84 -2.26
CA VAL A 115 6.14 -25.69 -2.93
C VAL A 115 6.90 -26.54 -1.91
N ILE A 116 7.39 -27.70 -2.36
CA ILE A 116 8.38 -28.46 -1.60
C ILE A 116 9.76 -27.94 -1.95
N ALA A 117 10.56 -27.62 -0.94
CA ALA A 117 11.93 -27.14 -1.09
C ALA A 117 12.91 -27.98 -0.27
N THR A 118 14.18 -27.97 -0.68
CA THR A 118 15.27 -28.63 0.05
C THR A 118 16.14 -27.57 0.71
N ILE A 119 16.53 -27.77 1.98
CA ILE A 119 17.54 -26.93 2.63
C ILE A 119 18.90 -27.26 2.03
N GLU A 120 19.48 -26.37 1.22
CA GLU A 120 20.80 -26.55 0.62
C GLU A 120 21.93 -26.10 1.54
N SER A 121 21.72 -24.98 2.22
CA SER A 121 22.71 -24.43 3.13
C SER A 121 22.07 -23.54 4.19
N ILE A 122 22.77 -23.38 5.30
CA ILE A 122 22.39 -22.53 6.42
C ILE A 122 23.42 -21.42 6.52
N ARG A 123 22.96 -20.18 6.51
CA ARG A 123 23.81 -19.00 6.73
C ARG A 123 23.78 -18.62 8.20
N THR A 124 24.96 -18.59 8.81
CA THR A 124 25.18 -17.95 10.10
C THR A 124 25.69 -16.52 9.88
N PRO A 125 25.17 -15.50 10.59
CA PRO A 125 25.67 -14.13 10.47
C PRO A 125 27.15 -14.05 10.81
N GLY A 126 27.97 -13.51 9.91
CA GLY A 126 29.41 -13.31 10.13
C GLY A 126 29.81 -11.84 10.23
N ALA A 127 29.04 -10.94 9.62
CA ALA A 127 29.29 -9.51 9.59
C ALA A 127 28.07 -8.67 10.02
N PRO A 128 28.27 -7.41 10.48
CA PRO A 128 27.18 -6.50 10.77
C PRO A 128 26.24 -6.31 9.56
N GLY A 129 24.95 -6.51 9.76
CA GLY A 129 23.93 -6.40 8.71
C GLY A 129 23.69 -7.69 7.92
N GLU A 130 24.40 -8.78 8.21
CA GLU A 130 24.03 -10.10 7.72
C GLU A 130 22.97 -10.74 8.61
N PHE A 131 21.96 -11.34 7.97
CA PHE A 131 20.94 -12.09 8.67
C PHE A 131 21.21 -13.59 8.59
N ALA A 132 20.83 -14.31 9.66
CA ALA A 132 20.79 -15.75 9.65
C ALA A 132 19.69 -16.21 8.69
N GLY A 133 19.86 -17.36 8.06
CA GLY A 133 18.81 -17.87 7.20
C GLY A 133 19.14 -19.17 6.47
N LEU A 134 18.18 -19.59 5.65
CA LEU A 134 18.21 -20.83 4.91
C LEU A 134 18.24 -20.54 3.42
N HIS A 135 19.17 -21.17 2.72
CA HIS A 135 19.10 -21.26 1.27
C HIS A 135 18.25 -22.48 0.92
N LEU A 136 17.08 -22.24 0.36
CA LEU A 136 16.15 -23.28 -0.06
C LEU A 136 16.21 -23.40 -1.58
N SER A 137 16.29 -24.63 -2.09
CA SER A 137 16.15 -24.89 -3.52
C SER A 137 14.91 -25.67 -3.86
N PHE A 138 14.46 -25.44 -5.09
CA PHE A 138 13.36 -26.12 -5.74
C PHE A 138 13.94 -27.04 -6.83
N GLY A 139 13.17 -28.04 -7.24
CA GLY A 139 13.52 -28.80 -8.44
C GLY A 139 13.61 -27.88 -9.66
N ASP A 140 14.47 -28.23 -10.61
CA ASP A 140 14.55 -27.54 -11.89
C ASP A 140 13.14 -27.41 -12.48
N GLU A 141 12.83 -26.23 -13.01
CA GLU A 141 11.53 -25.95 -13.64
C GLU A 141 10.30 -25.89 -12.72
N CYS A 142 10.45 -25.65 -11.41
CA CYS A 142 9.33 -25.51 -10.46
C CYS A 142 8.20 -24.58 -10.98
N ALA A 143 7.12 -25.18 -11.50
CA ALA A 143 6.06 -24.45 -12.20
C ALA A 143 5.35 -23.42 -11.30
N PRO A 144 5.04 -23.70 -10.01
CA PRO A 144 4.46 -22.69 -9.12
C PRO A 144 5.36 -21.47 -8.92
N ILE A 145 6.69 -21.67 -8.76
CA ILE A 145 7.64 -20.56 -8.61
C ILE A 145 7.76 -19.76 -9.90
N ARG A 146 7.75 -20.43 -11.05
CA ARG A 146 7.76 -19.75 -12.35
C ARG A 146 6.53 -18.88 -12.53
N ALA A 147 5.35 -19.42 -12.23
CA ALA A 147 4.09 -18.67 -12.26
C ALA A 147 4.12 -17.48 -11.30
N LEU A 148 4.61 -17.67 -10.08
CA LEU A 148 4.80 -16.58 -9.11
C LEU A 148 5.77 -15.52 -9.64
N LEU A 149 6.90 -15.91 -10.22
CA LEU A 149 7.87 -14.96 -10.80
C LEU A 149 7.32 -14.22 -12.01
N ASP A 150 6.55 -14.90 -12.86
CA ASP A 150 5.89 -14.30 -14.01
C ASP A 150 4.80 -13.33 -13.56
N ASP A 151 4.02 -13.69 -12.55
CA ASP A 151 3.09 -12.79 -11.90
C ASP A 151 3.83 -11.58 -11.35
N LEU A 152 4.85 -11.76 -10.49
CA LEU A 152 5.70 -10.70 -9.90
C LEU A 152 6.41 -9.79 -10.93
N ARG A 153 6.67 -10.28 -12.15
CA ARG A 153 7.32 -9.52 -13.24
C ARG A 153 6.34 -9.03 -14.31
N GLY A 154 5.08 -9.45 -14.23
CA GLY A 154 4.03 -9.16 -15.18
C GLY A 154 3.79 -7.65 -15.38
N PRO A 155 3.18 -7.25 -16.49
CA PRO A 155 2.80 -5.85 -16.69
C PRO A 155 1.88 -5.38 -15.57
N SER A 156 2.23 -4.25 -14.94
CA SER A 156 1.27 -3.43 -14.19
C SER A 156 0.03 -3.23 -15.09
N PRO A 157 -1.20 -3.35 -14.57
CA PRO A 157 -2.37 -2.89 -15.30
C PRO A 157 -2.09 -1.47 -15.82
N GLU A 158 -2.24 -1.26 -17.12
CA GLU A 158 -1.98 0.04 -17.79
C GLU A 158 -2.94 1.14 -17.31
N ALA A 159 -3.91 0.81 -16.46
CA ALA A 159 -4.75 1.73 -15.73
C ALA A 159 -4.12 2.06 -14.36
N LEU A 160 -3.06 2.86 -14.37
CA LEU A 160 -2.59 3.48 -13.12
C LEU A 160 -3.70 4.40 -12.60
N THR A 161 -4.18 4.06 -11.41
CA THR A 161 -5.15 4.79 -10.61
C THR A 161 -4.80 6.28 -10.54
N GLN A 162 -5.80 7.16 -10.66
CA GLN A 162 -5.59 8.61 -10.54
C GLN A 162 -5.12 9.04 -9.12
N SER A 163 -5.20 8.14 -8.14
CA SER A 163 -4.78 8.36 -6.75
C SER A 163 -3.42 7.73 -6.40
N PRO A 164 -2.59 8.41 -5.58
CA PRO A 164 -1.32 7.87 -5.08
C PRO A 164 -1.55 6.66 -4.18
N TYR A 165 -0.63 5.69 -4.20
CA TYR A 165 -0.54 4.63 -3.20
C TYR A 165 -0.08 5.22 -1.87
N ARG A 166 -0.94 5.15 -0.84
CA ARG A 166 -0.71 5.80 0.45
C ARG A 166 -0.18 4.81 1.46
N VAL A 167 1.02 5.06 1.97
CA VAL A 167 1.66 4.27 3.01
C VAL A 167 1.74 5.09 4.30
N LEU A 168 1.35 4.52 5.42
CA LEU A 168 1.61 5.10 6.74
C LEU A 168 2.83 4.44 7.37
N LEU A 169 3.87 5.21 7.64
CA LEU A 169 5.06 4.77 8.37
C LEU A 169 4.93 5.17 9.85
N VAL A 170 4.88 4.19 10.75
CA VAL A 170 4.82 4.40 12.20
C VAL A 170 6.17 4.05 12.81
N GLU A 171 6.93 5.06 13.17
CA GLU A 171 8.35 4.97 13.56
C GLU A 171 8.72 6.19 14.40
N ASP A 172 9.34 6.03 15.57
CA ASP A 172 9.68 7.14 16.46
C ASP A 172 10.91 7.95 16.01
N SER A 173 11.75 7.37 15.15
CA SER A 173 12.93 8.03 14.59
C SER A 173 12.62 8.82 13.30
N GLY A 174 12.53 10.14 13.41
CA GLY A 174 12.35 11.05 12.26
C GLY A 174 13.43 10.92 11.15
N LEU A 175 14.65 10.48 11.48
CA LEU A 175 15.68 10.22 10.46
C LEU A 175 15.30 9.09 9.49
N ILE A 176 14.56 8.08 9.96
CA ILE A 176 14.12 6.97 9.10
C ILE A 176 13.07 7.47 8.13
N HIS A 177 12.18 8.37 8.58
CA HIS A 177 11.22 9.05 7.70
C HIS A 177 11.92 9.81 6.57
N ASP A 178 12.91 10.65 6.89
CA ASP A 178 13.64 11.44 5.88
C ASP A 178 14.33 10.55 4.84
N VAL A 179 14.97 9.47 5.27
CA VAL A 179 15.61 8.51 4.37
C VAL A 179 14.58 7.77 3.50
N PHE A 180 13.43 7.41 4.08
CA PHE A 180 12.35 6.74 3.36
C PHE A 180 11.74 7.66 2.29
N ALA A 181 11.43 8.91 2.67
CA ALA A 181 10.88 9.93 1.78
C ALA A 181 11.86 10.24 0.63
N HIS A 182 13.15 10.44 0.95
CA HIS A 182 14.18 10.65 -0.07
C HIS A 182 14.31 9.44 -1.01
N GLY A 183 14.29 8.22 -0.45
CA GLY A 183 14.33 6.98 -1.22
C GLY A 183 13.15 6.89 -2.20
N LEU A 184 11.93 7.23 -1.79
CA LEU A 184 10.77 7.21 -2.67
C LEU A 184 10.92 8.12 -3.89
N THR A 185 11.42 9.35 -3.71
CA THR A 185 11.63 10.28 -4.84
C THR A 185 12.58 9.72 -5.90
N LYS A 186 13.53 8.87 -5.48
CA LYS A 186 14.51 8.24 -6.37
C LYS A 186 13.99 6.96 -7.02
N PHE A 187 13.22 6.17 -6.29
CA PHE A 187 12.70 4.87 -6.75
C PHE A 187 11.37 4.99 -7.50
N PHE A 188 10.63 6.08 -7.32
CA PHE A 188 9.34 6.35 -7.97
C PHE A 188 9.40 7.71 -8.68
N PRO A 189 9.78 7.72 -9.98
CA PRO A 189 10.02 8.97 -10.72
C PRO A 189 8.75 9.78 -11.02
N GLN A 190 7.57 9.21 -10.78
CA GLN A 190 6.31 9.95 -10.78
C GLN A 190 5.95 10.31 -9.32
N PRO A 191 6.07 11.58 -8.90
CA PRO A 191 5.83 11.99 -7.52
C PRO A 191 4.40 11.74 -7.04
N SER A 192 3.45 11.66 -7.97
CA SER A 192 2.04 11.39 -7.72
C SER A 192 1.70 9.90 -7.53
N ALA A 193 2.68 9.00 -7.68
CA ALA A 193 2.45 7.56 -7.57
C ALA A 193 2.35 7.07 -6.12
N PHE A 194 3.08 7.69 -5.20
CA PHE A 194 3.19 7.28 -3.81
C PHE A 194 3.11 8.47 -2.88
N THR A 195 2.50 8.27 -1.71
CA THR A 195 2.55 9.21 -0.60
C THR A 195 2.89 8.43 0.66
N VAL A 196 3.81 8.97 1.47
CA VAL A 196 4.14 8.43 2.80
C VAL A 196 3.80 9.46 3.84
N ASP A 197 2.82 9.12 4.67
CA ASP A 197 2.55 9.85 5.90
C ASP A 197 3.37 9.20 7.02
N HIS A 198 3.79 9.99 8.01
CA HIS A 198 4.60 9.53 9.13
C HIS A 198 3.92 9.81 10.46
N ALA A 199 4.02 8.83 11.35
CA ALA A 199 3.57 8.91 12.73
C ALA A 199 4.71 8.50 13.66
N GLU A 200 5.04 9.36 14.63
CA GLU A 200 6.08 9.10 15.63
C GLU A 200 5.62 8.20 16.80
N SER A 201 4.34 7.87 16.86
CA SER A 201 3.74 7.05 17.90
C SER A 201 2.49 6.31 17.42
N ALA A 202 2.07 5.29 18.17
CA ALA A 202 0.82 4.57 17.89
C ALA A 202 -0.42 5.48 17.97
N GLU A 203 -0.42 6.46 18.88
CA GLU A 203 -1.50 7.44 18.99
C GLU A 203 -1.57 8.37 17.77
N ALA A 204 -0.42 8.89 17.34
CA ALA A 204 -0.34 9.72 16.13
C ALA A 204 -0.80 8.94 14.89
N ALA A 205 -0.40 7.66 14.78
CA ALA A 205 -0.83 6.78 13.71
C ALA A 205 -2.35 6.60 13.71
N TRP A 206 -2.95 6.36 14.88
CA TRP A 206 -4.39 6.19 15.01
C TRP A 206 -5.18 7.43 14.58
N ASN A 207 -4.69 8.63 14.93
CA ASN A 207 -5.30 9.89 14.52
C ASN A 207 -5.27 10.09 13.00
N LEU A 208 -4.21 9.65 12.33
CA LEU A 208 -4.11 9.67 10.87
C LEU A 208 -5.04 8.65 10.22
N LEU A 209 -5.11 7.42 10.74
CA LEU A 209 -6.00 6.34 10.30
C LEU A 209 -7.50 6.66 10.50
N ALA A 210 -7.83 7.57 11.42
CA ALA A 210 -9.20 8.04 11.61
C ALA A 210 -9.67 9.01 10.51
N ARG A 211 -8.73 9.66 9.78
CA ARG A 211 -9.02 10.74 8.84
C ARG A 211 -8.63 10.42 7.40
N ASN A 212 -7.75 9.44 7.20
CA ASN A 212 -7.19 9.08 5.92
C ASN A 212 -7.34 7.58 5.67
N LEU A 213 -7.41 7.23 4.38
CA LEU A 213 -7.27 5.84 3.92
C LEU A 213 -5.82 5.58 3.53
N TYR A 214 -5.35 4.39 3.86
CA TYR A 214 -4.02 3.91 3.52
C TYR A 214 -4.14 2.57 2.81
N ASP A 215 -3.21 2.30 1.90
CA ASP A 215 -3.09 1.01 1.23
C ASP A 215 -2.17 0.05 2.00
N LEU A 216 -1.31 0.60 2.87
CA LEU A 216 -0.35 -0.15 3.68
C LEU A 216 0.03 0.64 4.94
N VAL A 217 0.23 -0.07 6.04
CA VAL A 217 0.88 0.48 7.25
C VAL A 217 2.17 -0.29 7.52
N ILE A 218 3.26 0.44 7.71
CA ILE A 218 4.54 -0.08 8.17
C ILE A 218 4.69 0.33 9.64
N VAL A 219 4.82 -0.62 10.55
CA VAL A 219 4.78 -0.38 12.00
C VAL A 219 6.08 -0.87 12.63
N ASP A 220 6.84 0.04 13.27
CA ASP A 220 7.90 -0.40 14.18
C ASP A 220 7.30 -1.08 15.40
N TYR A 221 7.93 -2.16 15.84
CA TYR A 221 7.63 -2.81 17.10
C TYR A 221 7.94 -1.90 18.30
N PHE A 222 9.08 -1.21 18.29
CA PHE A 222 9.49 -0.36 19.40
C PHE A 222 8.96 1.06 19.21
N LEU A 223 7.76 1.30 19.73
CA LEU A 223 7.13 2.62 19.76
C LEU A 223 7.03 3.13 21.20
N PRO A 224 7.02 4.46 21.41
CA PRO A 224 6.85 5.03 22.73
C PRO A 224 5.42 4.81 23.23
N VAL A 225 5.29 4.58 24.54
CA VAL A 225 4.03 4.39 25.29
C VAL A 225 3.28 3.10 24.96
N GLU A 226 3.03 2.82 23.68
CA GLU A 226 2.32 1.65 23.16
C GLU A 226 3.17 1.00 22.08
N ASP A 227 3.47 -0.30 22.23
CA ASP A 227 4.27 -1.03 21.25
C ASP A 227 3.51 -1.30 19.94
N GLY A 228 4.27 -1.63 18.89
CA GLY A 228 3.70 -1.92 17.58
C GLY A 228 2.73 -3.09 17.58
N ALA A 229 2.96 -4.13 18.40
CA ALA A 229 2.04 -5.28 18.47
C ALA A 229 0.66 -4.89 19.02
N SER A 230 0.61 -3.96 19.97
CA SER A 230 -0.63 -3.41 20.53
C SER A 230 -1.39 -2.58 19.48
N LEU A 231 -0.71 -1.72 18.73
CA LEU A 231 -1.29 -0.98 17.61
C LEU A 231 -1.88 -1.93 16.55
N ILE A 232 -1.13 -2.97 16.17
CA ILE A 232 -1.56 -3.96 15.17
C ILE A 232 -2.80 -4.71 15.66
N THR A 233 -2.83 -5.08 16.94
CA THR A 233 -4.01 -5.70 17.55
C THR A 233 -5.23 -4.79 17.43
N ARG A 234 -5.08 -3.49 17.70
CA ARG A 234 -6.17 -2.51 17.53
C ARG A 234 -6.63 -2.37 16.08
N LEU A 235 -5.70 -2.34 15.12
CA LEU A 235 -6.03 -2.33 13.68
C LEU A 235 -6.90 -3.53 13.30
N ARG A 236 -6.61 -4.72 13.84
CA ARG A 236 -7.39 -5.94 13.57
C ARG A 236 -8.77 -5.95 14.21
N HIS A 237 -8.96 -5.24 15.33
CA HIS A 237 -10.27 -5.13 16.00
C HIS A 237 -11.16 -4.02 15.43
N ASP A 238 -10.64 -3.07 14.65
CA ASP A 238 -11.45 -2.06 13.94
C ASP A 238 -11.96 -2.65 12.62
N ALA A 239 -13.29 -2.75 12.45
CA ALA A 239 -13.91 -3.32 11.26
C ALA A 239 -13.45 -2.63 9.96
N ARG A 240 -13.17 -1.33 9.98
CA ARG A 240 -12.73 -0.54 8.82
C ARG A 240 -11.28 -0.85 8.43
N LEU A 241 -10.44 -1.20 9.41
CA LEU A 241 -8.99 -1.37 9.25
C LEU A 241 -8.56 -2.84 9.33
N SER A 242 -9.46 -3.75 9.67
CA SER A 242 -9.15 -5.17 9.89
C SER A 242 -8.47 -5.86 8.71
N GLN A 243 -8.73 -5.37 7.49
CA GLN A 243 -8.17 -5.88 6.25
C GLN A 243 -6.97 -5.08 5.71
N LEU A 244 -6.60 -3.97 6.36
CA LEU A 244 -5.49 -3.11 5.96
C LEU A 244 -4.17 -3.90 6.01
N PRO A 245 -3.38 -3.99 4.94
CA PRO A 245 -2.08 -4.62 4.99
C PRO A 245 -1.15 -3.98 6.02
N VAL A 246 -0.52 -4.80 6.85
CA VAL A 246 0.39 -4.38 7.92
C VAL A 246 1.73 -5.09 7.79
N VAL A 247 2.80 -4.32 7.65
CA VAL A 247 4.19 -4.79 7.71
C VAL A 247 4.79 -4.33 9.03
N ALA A 248 5.17 -5.28 9.89
CA ALA A 248 5.92 -5.00 11.10
C ALA A 248 7.42 -4.93 10.79
N ILE A 249 8.13 -3.97 11.39
CA ILE A 249 9.59 -3.86 11.35
C ILE A 249 10.15 -3.87 12.77
N SER A 250 11.30 -4.51 13.01
CA SER A 250 11.87 -4.55 14.36
C SER A 250 13.36 -4.87 14.40
N MET A 251 14.04 -4.42 15.46
CA MET A 251 15.37 -4.89 15.89
C MET A 251 15.30 -6.02 16.94
N GLY A 252 14.09 -6.40 17.40
CA GLY A 252 13.86 -7.17 18.62
C GLY A 252 14.02 -8.70 18.49
N GLY A 253 14.41 -9.19 17.31
CA GLY A 253 14.60 -10.62 17.05
C GLY A 253 13.31 -11.44 17.17
N ARG A 254 13.45 -12.69 17.63
CA ARG A 254 12.37 -13.70 17.59
C ARG A 254 11.12 -13.31 18.41
N SER A 255 11.27 -12.74 19.60
CA SER A 255 10.13 -12.39 20.45
C SER A 255 9.27 -11.28 19.83
N ALA A 256 9.90 -10.24 19.28
CA ALA A 256 9.19 -9.16 18.58
C ALA A 256 8.44 -9.69 17.34
N ARG A 257 9.09 -10.56 16.57
CA ARG A 257 8.45 -11.26 15.43
C ARG A 257 7.21 -12.01 15.88
N GLU A 258 7.34 -12.92 16.84
CA GLU A 258 6.23 -13.73 17.35
C GLU A 258 5.08 -12.85 17.86
N ALA A 259 5.39 -11.78 18.60
CA ALA A 259 4.40 -10.83 19.09
C ALA A 259 3.65 -10.13 17.94
N THR A 260 4.35 -9.60 16.95
CA THR A 260 3.71 -8.89 15.83
C THR A 260 2.91 -9.80 14.90
N ILE A 261 3.40 -11.02 14.64
CA ILE A 261 2.67 -11.99 13.83
C ILE A 261 1.42 -12.45 14.57
N SER A 262 1.52 -12.71 15.88
CA SER A 262 0.36 -13.09 16.71
C SER A 262 -0.66 -11.95 16.84
N ALA A 263 -0.21 -10.69 16.82
CA ALA A 263 -1.08 -9.51 16.76
C ALA A 263 -1.80 -9.38 15.40
N GLY A 264 -1.35 -10.09 14.37
CA GLY A 264 -1.96 -10.13 13.04
C GLY A 264 -1.23 -9.31 11.98
N ALA A 265 0.07 -9.02 12.15
CA ALA A 265 0.88 -8.47 11.06
C ALA A 265 0.88 -9.43 9.85
N ASP A 266 0.74 -8.90 8.64
CA ASP A 266 0.76 -9.70 7.41
C ASP A 266 2.19 -10.10 7.03
N LEU A 267 3.17 -9.26 7.37
CA LEU A 267 4.58 -9.51 7.14
C LEU A 267 5.41 -8.92 8.29
N PHE A 268 6.53 -9.55 8.60
CA PHE A 268 7.53 -9.01 9.50
C PHE A 268 8.87 -8.92 8.77
N VAL A 269 9.63 -7.84 8.98
CA VAL A 269 10.96 -7.62 8.41
C VAL A 269 11.94 -7.15 9.49
N ASP A 270 13.12 -7.78 9.55
CA ASP A 270 14.15 -7.36 10.50
C ASP A 270 14.82 -6.05 10.04
N LYS A 271 15.11 -5.18 11.00
CA LYS A 271 16.02 -4.06 10.82
C LYS A 271 17.48 -4.58 10.94
N PRO A 272 18.45 -4.05 10.17
CA PRO A 272 18.34 -2.92 9.26
C PRO A 272 17.59 -3.25 7.96
N LEU A 273 16.71 -2.35 7.53
CA LEU A 273 15.97 -2.50 6.27
C LEU A 273 16.89 -2.28 5.07
N VAL A 274 16.86 -3.21 4.12
CA VAL A 274 17.44 -2.99 2.79
C VAL A 274 16.44 -2.18 1.97
N PHE A 275 16.61 -0.85 1.94
CA PHE A 275 15.66 0.06 1.28
C PHE A 275 15.30 -0.32 -0.14
N ARG A 276 16.27 -0.82 -0.93
CA ARG A 276 16.00 -1.30 -2.30
C ARG A 276 14.93 -2.37 -2.31
N ASP A 277 15.01 -3.34 -1.41
CA ASP A 277 14.11 -4.49 -1.36
C ASP A 277 12.73 -4.06 -0.82
N VAL A 278 12.69 -3.11 0.12
CA VAL A 278 11.46 -2.45 0.57
C VAL A 278 10.77 -1.71 -0.58
N PHE A 279 11.49 -0.86 -1.32
CA PHE A 279 10.92 -0.11 -2.44
C PHE A 279 10.51 -1.00 -3.61
N SER A 280 11.26 -2.06 -3.90
CA SER A 280 10.84 -3.09 -4.87
C SER A 280 9.54 -3.77 -4.43
N THR A 281 9.41 -4.08 -3.14
CA THR A 281 8.17 -4.64 -2.58
C THR A 281 7.03 -3.64 -2.69
N LEU A 282 7.20 -2.38 -2.26
CA LEU A 282 6.18 -1.34 -2.40
C LEU A 282 5.73 -1.16 -3.86
N ARG A 283 6.67 -1.15 -4.81
CA ARG A 283 6.34 -1.09 -6.23
C ARG A 283 5.48 -2.28 -6.64
N MET A 284 5.86 -3.49 -6.26
CA MET A 284 5.10 -4.71 -6.55
C MET A 284 3.68 -4.64 -5.97
N LEU A 285 3.52 -4.14 -4.75
CA LEU A 285 2.21 -3.95 -4.11
C LEU A 285 1.36 -2.88 -4.79
N TRP A 286 1.97 -1.78 -5.26
CA TRP A 286 1.27 -0.75 -6.01
C TRP A 286 0.81 -1.23 -7.39
N GLU A 287 1.69 -1.93 -8.12
CA GLU A 287 1.38 -2.51 -9.43
C GLU A 287 0.31 -3.62 -9.35
N ARG A 288 0.16 -4.26 -8.18
CA ARG A 288 -0.83 -5.32 -7.89
C ARG A 288 -1.94 -4.86 -6.96
N ARG A 289 -2.03 -3.56 -6.69
CA ARG A 289 -3.17 -3.01 -5.96
C ARG A 289 -4.40 -3.50 -6.73
N PRO A 290 -5.32 -4.23 -6.08
CA PRO A 290 -6.56 -4.58 -6.73
C PRO A 290 -7.12 -3.26 -7.24
N ILE A 291 -7.38 -3.18 -8.55
CA ILE A 291 -8.15 -2.06 -9.06
C ILE A 291 -9.54 -2.31 -8.49
N VAL A 292 -9.79 -1.81 -7.28
CA VAL A 292 -11.13 -1.68 -6.75
C VAL A 292 -11.70 -0.49 -7.51
N ASP A 293 -12.06 -0.72 -8.77
CA ASP A 293 -12.74 0.26 -9.60
C ASP A 293 -14.21 0.31 -9.15
N LYS A 294 -14.43 0.61 -7.86
CA LYS A 294 -15.74 1.02 -7.40
C LYS A 294 -15.95 2.40 -7.96
N LYS A 295 -16.61 2.46 -9.10
CA LYS A 295 -16.98 3.71 -9.72
C LYS A 295 -17.84 4.50 -8.74
N SER A 296 -17.44 5.74 -8.47
CA SER A 296 -18.06 6.59 -7.46
C SER A 296 -19.12 7.49 -8.09
N ILE A 297 -20.31 7.55 -7.49
CA ILE A 297 -21.44 8.32 -7.99
C ILE A 297 -21.91 9.28 -6.90
N LEU A 298 -21.96 10.57 -7.20
CA LEU A 298 -22.56 11.58 -6.33
C LEU A 298 -23.96 11.93 -6.83
N VAL A 299 -24.96 11.84 -5.96
CA VAL A 299 -26.36 12.10 -6.28
C VAL A 299 -26.85 13.34 -5.55
N LEU A 300 -27.42 14.28 -6.30
CA LEU A 300 -28.04 15.50 -5.80
C LEU A 300 -29.55 15.47 -6.08
N ASP A 301 -30.35 15.43 -5.02
CA ASP A 301 -31.81 15.38 -5.08
C ASP A 301 -32.36 15.91 -3.75
N ASP A 302 -33.37 16.78 -3.79
CA ASP A 302 -33.95 17.41 -2.60
C ASP A 302 -34.94 16.49 -1.86
N SER A 303 -35.29 15.34 -2.45
CA SER A 303 -36.12 14.31 -1.85
C SER A 303 -35.28 13.26 -1.12
N PRO A 304 -35.30 13.19 0.22
CA PRO A 304 -34.52 12.21 0.98
C PRO A 304 -34.89 10.76 0.63
N LEU A 305 -36.15 10.52 0.29
CA LEU A 305 -36.62 9.20 -0.15
C LEU A 305 -36.04 8.83 -1.52
N ALA A 306 -35.97 9.76 -2.47
CA ALA A 306 -35.42 9.50 -3.79
C ALA A 306 -33.90 9.26 -3.73
N LEU A 307 -33.19 10.01 -2.89
CA LEU A 307 -31.77 9.77 -2.60
C LEU A 307 -31.53 8.37 -2.07
N GLU A 308 -32.29 7.95 -1.06
CA GLU A 308 -32.09 6.65 -0.43
C GLU A 308 -32.40 5.48 -1.38
N ILE A 309 -33.47 5.57 -2.17
CA ILE A 309 -33.80 4.57 -3.19
C ILE A 309 -32.67 4.48 -4.24
N THR A 310 -32.19 5.63 -4.71
CA THR A 310 -31.09 5.70 -5.67
C THR A 310 -29.81 5.10 -5.11
N ARG A 311 -29.45 5.48 -3.88
CA ARG A 311 -28.26 5.03 -3.18
C ARG A 311 -28.26 3.51 -3.03
N VAL A 312 -29.33 2.94 -2.48
CA VAL A 312 -29.46 1.49 -2.27
C VAL A 312 -29.36 0.73 -3.60
N ALA A 313 -30.00 1.22 -4.67
CA ALA A 313 -29.97 0.57 -5.97
C ALA A 313 -28.56 0.55 -6.59
N LEU A 314 -27.83 1.67 -6.50
CA LEU A 314 -26.48 1.80 -7.04
C LEU A 314 -25.44 1.06 -6.19
N GLU A 315 -25.52 1.14 -4.86
CA GLU A 315 -24.65 0.38 -3.94
C GLU A 315 -24.81 -1.13 -4.12
N SER A 316 -26.06 -1.60 -4.25
CA SER A 316 -26.35 -3.02 -4.54
C SER A 316 -25.79 -3.49 -5.88
N ALA A 317 -25.53 -2.55 -6.80
CA ALA A 317 -24.94 -2.82 -8.10
C ALA A 317 -23.40 -2.72 -8.10
N GLY A 318 -22.77 -2.40 -6.96
CA GLY A 318 -21.33 -2.36 -6.78
C GLY A 318 -20.70 -0.96 -6.82
N PHE A 319 -21.49 0.10 -6.98
CA PHE A 319 -20.99 1.48 -6.98
C PHE A 319 -20.71 1.98 -5.55
N GLU A 320 -19.80 2.93 -5.42
CA GLU A 320 -19.69 3.76 -4.22
C GLU A 320 -20.56 5.01 -4.40
N VAL A 321 -21.40 5.35 -3.42
CA VAL A 321 -22.42 6.40 -3.61
C VAL A 321 -22.38 7.42 -2.49
N ALA A 322 -22.26 8.69 -2.84
CA ALA A 322 -22.50 9.82 -1.95
C ALA A 322 -23.82 10.50 -2.33
N ILE A 323 -24.50 11.07 -1.34
CA ILE A 323 -25.77 11.77 -1.52
C ILE A 323 -25.68 13.20 -0.99
N ALA A 324 -26.42 14.10 -1.61
CA ALA A 324 -26.55 15.48 -1.20
C ALA A 324 -27.99 15.96 -1.38
N GLU A 325 -28.61 16.40 -0.28
CA GLU A 325 -29.96 17.00 -0.29
C GLU A 325 -29.95 18.48 -0.67
N THR A 326 -28.79 19.13 -0.56
CA THR A 326 -28.63 20.56 -0.79
C THR A 326 -27.39 20.85 -1.60
N LEU A 327 -27.36 22.00 -2.27
CA LEU A 327 -26.18 22.45 -3.01
C LEU A 327 -24.96 22.63 -2.13
N THR A 328 -25.11 23.09 -0.88
CA THR A 328 -23.97 23.26 0.02
C THR A 328 -23.36 21.90 0.39
N ALA A 329 -24.19 20.90 0.67
CA ALA A 329 -23.72 19.53 0.91
C ALA A 329 -23.07 18.96 -0.36
N PHE A 330 -23.67 19.19 -1.52
CA PHE A 330 -23.13 18.77 -2.80
C PHE A 330 -21.74 19.38 -3.07
N GLU A 331 -21.57 20.69 -2.86
CA GLU A 331 -20.29 21.37 -3.07
C GLU A 331 -19.18 20.83 -2.14
N GLN A 332 -19.52 20.51 -0.90
CA GLN A 332 -18.58 19.87 0.02
C GLN A 332 -18.20 18.46 -0.47
N GLN A 333 -19.21 17.68 -0.89
CA GLN A 333 -19.02 16.31 -1.34
C GLN A 333 -18.25 16.21 -2.66
N VAL A 334 -18.50 17.06 -3.65
CA VAL A 334 -17.76 17.03 -4.93
C VAL A 334 -16.25 17.11 -4.72
N ALA A 335 -15.79 17.92 -3.76
CA ALA A 335 -14.37 18.11 -3.49
C ALA A 335 -13.75 16.99 -2.63
N SER A 336 -14.52 16.43 -1.68
CA SER A 336 -14.01 15.40 -0.75
C SER A 336 -14.19 13.97 -1.26
N PHE A 337 -15.22 13.73 -2.07
CA PHE A 337 -15.62 12.41 -2.55
C PHE A 337 -15.04 12.08 -3.93
N ASP A 338 -14.63 13.09 -4.72
CA ASP A 338 -14.04 12.95 -6.06
C ASP A 338 -14.81 11.96 -6.98
N PRO A 339 -16.09 12.26 -7.31
CA PRO A 339 -16.96 11.33 -8.02
C PRO A 339 -16.56 11.09 -9.49
N ASP A 340 -16.71 9.86 -9.98
CA ASP A 340 -16.59 9.51 -11.40
C ASP A 340 -17.82 9.94 -12.22
N LEU A 341 -18.99 10.03 -11.58
CA LEU A 341 -20.26 10.45 -12.18
C LEU A 341 -21.09 11.27 -11.21
N ILE A 342 -21.75 12.31 -11.73
CA ILE A 342 -22.70 13.10 -10.96
C ILE A 342 -24.11 12.92 -11.54
N LEU A 343 -25.06 12.56 -10.67
CA LEU A 343 -26.48 12.54 -10.98
C LEU A 343 -27.16 13.74 -10.31
N VAL A 344 -27.89 14.54 -11.08
CA VAL A 344 -28.55 15.75 -10.58
C VAL A 344 -30.02 15.72 -10.90
N ASP A 345 -30.86 15.89 -9.88
CA ASP A 345 -32.28 16.12 -10.07
C ASP A 345 -32.57 17.51 -10.65
N VAL A 346 -33.52 17.56 -11.57
CA VAL A 346 -33.90 18.78 -12.30
C VAL A 346 -35.02 19.53 -11.59
N GLN A 347 -35.76 18.90 -10.69
CA GLN A 347 -36.93 19.45 -10.01
C GLN A 347 -36.62 19.90 -8.58
N MET A 348 -35.56 20.69 -8.39
CA MET A 348 -35.24 21.25 -7.08
C MET A 348 -35.79 22.70 -6.92
N PRO A 349 -36.46 23.02 -5.80
CA PRO A 349 -37.14 24.30 -5.56
C PRO A 349 -36.19 25.47 -5.23
N GLU A 350 -34.97 25.20 -4.76
CA GLU A 350 -33.99 26.23 -4.36
C GLU A 350 -32.65 26.06 -5.10
N ALA A 351 -32.49 26.81 -6.20
CA ALA A 351 -31.31 26.95 -7.08
C ALA A 351 -30.97 25.73 -7.94
N PHE A 352 -30.99 25.78 -9.28
CA PHE A 352 -30.81 26.85 -10.25
C PHE A 352 -32.00 26.89 -11.18
N GLY A 353 -32.42 28.09 -11.62
CA GLY A 353 -33.25 28.18 -12.81
C GLY A 353 -32.56 27.44 -13.95
N ASP A 354 -33.17 26.34 -14.39
CA ASP A 354 -32.96 25.58 -15.61
C ASP A 354 -31.54 25.02 -15.91
N ASP A 355 -30.47 25.41 -15.18
CA ASP A 355 -29.08 25.28 -15.66
C ASP A 355 -28.05 24.85 -14.58
N VAL A 356 -28.39 23.86 -13.76
CA VAL A 356 -27.52 23.32 -12.70
C VAL A 356 -26.18 22.81 -13.27
N ALA A 357 -26.21 22.00 -14.34
CA ALA A 357 -25.01 21.44 -14.94
C ALA A 357 -24.12 22.52 -15.60
N ALA A 358 -24.71 23.51 -16.26
CA ALA A 358 -23.98 24.63 -16.85
C ALA A 358 -23.30 25.48 -15.77
N THR A 359 -23.98 25.71 -14.64
CA THR A 359 -23.40 26.49 -13.54
C THR A 359 -22.25 25.77 -12.84
N LEU A 360 -22.39 24.46 -12.59
CA LEU A 360 -21.33 23.64 -11.99
C LEU A 360 -20.08 23.59 -12.88
N ARG A 361 -20.27 23.49 -14.20
CA ARG A 361 -19.15 23.56 -15.16
C ARG A 361 -18.51 24.95 -15.20
N ALA A 362 -19.30 26.01 -15.34
CA ALA A 362 -18.81 27.37 -15.60
C ALA A 362 -18.17 28.04 -14.38
N ARG A 363 -18.73 27.84 -13.17
CA ARG A 363 -18.25 28.53 -11.95
C ARG A 363 -17.23 27.74 -11.15
N LYS A 364 -17.19 26.41 -11.29
CA LYS A 364 -16.42 25.53 -10.39
C LYS A 364 -15.48 24.56 -11.12
N GLY A 365 -15.48 24.57 -12.46
CA GLY A 365 -14.53 23.78 -13.25
C GLY A 365 -14.74 22.27 -13.18
N VAL A 366 -15.95 21.82 -12.81
CA VAL A 366 -16.29 20.39 -12.72
C VAL A 366 -16.17 19.74 -14.09
N ARG A 367 -15.24 18.79 -14.23
CA ARG A 367 -14.98 18.03 -15.48
C ARG A 367 -15.70 16.69 -15.52
N VAL A 368 -16.12 16.20 -14.35
CA VAL A 368 -16.88 14.97 -14.17
C VAL A 368 -18.14 14.98 -15.04
N PRO A 369 -18.52 13.86 -15.69
CA PRO A 369 -19.78 13.77 -16.42
C PRO A 369 -20.97 14.00 -15.50
N ILE A 370 -21.88 14.87 -15.93
CA ILE A 370 -23.13 15.19 -15.23
C ILE A 370 -24.29 14.62 -16.03
N ILE A 371 -25.15 13.85 -15.37
CA ILE A 371 -26.38 13.28 -15.93
C ILE A 371 -27.57 13.86 -15.19
N LEU A 372 -28.56 14.32 -15.96
CA LEU A 372 -29.82 14.76 -15.38
C LEU A 372 -30.68 13.55 -15.02
N LEU A 373 -31.20 13.49 -13.80
CA LEU A 373 -32.01 12.40 -13.29
C LEU A 373 -33.37 12.96 -12.85
N SER A 374 -34.45 12.80 -13.62
CA SER A 374 -35.72 13.46 -13.27
C SER A 374 -36.97 12.68 -13.68
N SER A 375 -38.10 13.04 -13.10
CA SER A 375 -39.45 12.50 -13.34
C SER A 375 -40.30 13.32 -14.32
N ILE A 376 -39.79 14.44 -14.84
CA ILE A 376 -40.48 15.23 -15.88
C ILE A 376 -40.67 14.43 -17.18
N ASP A 377 -41.43 14.97 -18.13
CA ASP A 377 -41.58 14.35 -19.45
C ASP A 377 -40.21 14.07 -20.09
N GLU A 378 -40.04 12.88 -20.67
CA GLU A 378 -38.75 12.43 -21.20
C GLU A 378 -38.27 13.32 -22.35
N THR A 379 -39.19 13.83 -23.19
CA THR A 379 -38.87 14.74 -24.29
C THR A 379 -38.34 16.07 -23.76
N GLU A 380 -38.98 16.57 -22.69
CA GLU A 380 -38.54 17.79 -22.00
C GLU A 380 -37.18 17.59 -21.32
N LEU A 381 -36.97 16.46 -20.64
CA LEU A 381 -35.71 16.12 -19.99
C LEU A 381 -34.56 16.01 -21.00
N ALA A 382 -34.81 15.42 -22.16
CA ALA A 382 -33.84 15.32 -23.25
C ALA A 382 -33.43 16.70 -23.79
N LEU A 383 -34.39 17.62 -23.91
CA LEU A 383 -34.13 19.00 -24.34
C LEU A 383 -33.24 19.72 -23.33
N ARG A 384 -33.60 19.67 -22.04
CA ARG A 384 -32.83 20.29 -20.95
C ARG A 384 -31.40 19.75 -20.85
N ALA A 385 -31.22 18.44 -21.01
CA ALA A 385 -29.90 17.83 -21.01
C ALA A 385 -29.01 18.36 -22.14
N LYS A 386 -29.59 18.59 -23.32
CA LYS A 386 -28.88 19.16 -24.46
C LYS A 386 -28.51 20.62 -24.25
N GLU A 387 -29.42 21.43 -23.72
CA GLU A 387 -29.20 22.85 -23.43
C GLU A 387 -28.11 23.04 -22.36
N ALA A 388 -28.19 22.27 -21.28
CA ALA A 388 -27.23 22.29 -20.18
C ALA A 388 -25.88 21.63 -20.52
N ARG A 389 -25.72 21.07 -21.73
CA ARG A 389 -24.56 20.28 -22.17
C ARG A 389 -24.20 19.18 -21.17
N ALA A 390 -25.22 18.52 -20.64
CA ALA A 390 -25.07 17.34 -19.81
C ALA A 390 -24.46 16.19 -20.65
N ALA A 391 -23.82 15.24 -19.98
CA ALA A 391 -23.36 14.02 -20.64
C ALA A 391 -24.54 13.13 -21.10
N GLY A 392 -25.73 13.39 -20.58
CA GLY A 392 -26.97 12.69 -20.90
C GLY A 392 -28.04 12.92 -19.85
N TYR A 393 -29.09 12.10 -19.90
CA TYR A 393 -30.17 12.08 -18.92
C TYR A 393 -30.62 10.64 -18.62
N ILE A 394 -31.31 10.47 -17.49
CA ILE A 394 -31.98 9.26 -17.05
C ILE A 394 -33.38 9.66 -16.56
N TRP A 395 -34.41 9.05 -17.15
CA TRP A 395 -35.79 9.27 -16.74
C TRP A 395 -36.16 8.36 -15.56
N LYS A 396 -36.49 8.94 -14.40
CA LYS A 396 -36.82 8.20 -13.16
C LYS A 396 -37.99 7.24 -13.35
N GLY A 397 -38.91 7.56 -14.27
CA GLY A 397 -40.07 6.71 -14.60
C GLY A 397 -39.71 5.34 -15.18
N ALA A 398 -38.50 5.15 -15.68
CA ALA A 398 -37.99 3.86 -16.15
C ALA A 398 -37.57 2.92 -14.99
N GLY A 399 -37.51 3.42 -13.76
CA GLY A 399 -37.17 2.66 -12.56
C GLY A 399 -35.67 2.45 -12.32
N THR A 400 -35.35 1.87 -11.16
CA THR A 400 -33.97 1.71 -10.66
C THR A 400 -33.11 0.75 -11.48
N THR A 401 -33.74 -0.22 -12.17
CA THR A 401 -33.02 -1.15 -13.05
C THR A 401 -32.41 -0.42 -14.23
N GLU A 402 -33.16 0.49 -14.84
CA GLU A 402 -32.67 1.30 -15.96
C GLU A 402 -31.61 2.30 -15.51
N LEU A 403 -31.81 2.94 -14.35
CA LEU A 403 -30.81 3.80 -13.72
C LEU A 403 -29.45 3.09 -13.59
N VAL A 404 -29.42 1.91 -12.96
CA VAL A 404 -28.20 1.12 -12.78
C VAL A 404 -27.57 0.76 -14.13
N ARG A 405 -28.38 0.34 -15.10
CA ARG A 405 -27.92 -0.02 -16.45
C ARG A 405 -27.21 1.14 -17.12
N ARG A 406 -27.80 2.34 -17.10
CA ARG A 406 -27.24 3.55 -17.70
C ARG A 406 -25.96 4.01 -16.99
N CYS A 407 -25.91 3.95 -15.67
CA CYS A 407 -24.69 4.23 -14.92
C CYS A 407 -23.55 3.28 -15.32
N LYS A 408 -23.81 1.98 -15.49
CA LYS A 408 -22.83 1.00 -15.97
C LYS A 408 -22.36 1.29 -17.40
N GLU A 409 -23.25 1.71 -18.30
CA GLU A 409 -22.85 2.08 -19.68
C GLU A 409 -21.93 3.30 -19.70
N LEU A 410 -22.16 4.28 -18.84
CA LEU A 410 -21.39 5.52 -18.78
C LEU A 410 -20.03 5.34 -18.11
N LEU A 411 -19.98 4.51 -17.07
CA LEU A 411 -18.79 4.32 -16.23
C LEU A 411 -17.93 3.11 -16.68
N GLY A 412 -18.47 2.24 -17.54
CA GLY A 412 -17.80 1.02 -17.97
C GLY A 412 -18.00 -0.16 -17.00
N PRO A 413 -17.33 -1.30 -17.26
CA PRO A 413 -17.43 -2.47 -16.40
C PRO A 413 -16.93 -2.15 -14.99
N ILE A 414 -17.71 -2.52 -13.99
CA ILE A 414 -17.31 -2.53 -12.58
C ILE A 414 -16.54 -3.83 -12.36
N ALA A 415 -15.30 -3.73 -11.88
CA ALA A 415 -14.40 -4.88 -11.70
C ALA A 415 -14.85 -5.80 -10.55
#